data_AF-A0A496S8C5-F1
#
_entry.id   AF-A0A496S8C5-F1
#
_cell.length_a   1.000
_cell.length_b   1.000
_cell.length_c   1.000
_cell.angle_alpha   90.00
_cell.angle_beta   90.00
_cell.angle_gamma   90.00
#
_symmetry.space_group_name_H-M   'P 1'
#
loop_
_entity.id
_entity.type
_entity.pdbx_description
1 polymer ?
#
loop_
_entity_poly.entity_id
_entity_poly.type
_entity_poly.pdbx_seq_one_letter_code
_entity_poly.pdbx_strand_id
1 'polypeptide(L)'
;MKELKRKIEKLWKPVKKDLDKILKETTSLAKKGESYLKDISEKGKENLELLSLFLKKEKLYYQLGKVISTLPRNRWKEDKKVNEIVSQIKKINHILKKKKK
;
A
#
# COMPACT_ATOMS: atom_id res chain seq x y z
N MET A 1 -2.52 -14.19 -62.07
CA MET A 1 -2.88 -13.22 -60.99
C MET A 1 -4.02 -13.68 -60.06
N LYS A 2 -5.16 -14.20 -60.55
CA LYS A 2 -6.31 -14.61 -59.69
C LYS A 2 -5.98 -15.71 -58.66
N GLU A 3 -5.19 -16.72 -59.01
CA GLU A 3 -4.81 -17.80 -58.08
C GLU A 3 -3.88 -17.34 -56.96
N LEU A 4 -2.94 -16.45 -57.26
CA LEU A 4 -2.02 -15.89 -56.27
C LEU A 4 -2.80 -15.09 -55.21
N LYS A 5 -3.77 -14.28 -55.67
CA LYS A 5 -4.68 -13.51 -54.80
C LYS A 5 -5.48 -14.43 -53.87
N ARG A 6 -5.98 -15.56 -54.40
CA ARG A 6 -6.76 -16.56 -53.65
C ARG A 6 -5.94 -17.34 -52.62
N LYS A 7 -4.68 -17.64 -52.93
CA LYS A 7 -3.72 -18.25 -51.98
C LYS A 7 -3.35 -17.27 -50.85
N ILE A 8 -3.13 -16.00 -51.19
CA ILE A 8 -2.84 -14.94 -50.22
C ILE A 8 -4.05 -14.74 -49.29
N GLU A 9 -5.28 -14.67 -49.80
CA GLU A 9 -6.48 -14.55 -48.96
C GLU A 9 -6.69 -15.75 -48.02
N LYS A 10 -6.38 -16.97 -48.48
CA LYS A 10 -6.44 -18.18 -47.66
C LYS A 10 -5.43 -18.15 -46.51
N LEU A 11 -4.24 -17.58 -46.72
CA LEU A 11 -3.20 -17.43 -45.69
C LEU A 11 -3.47 -16.23 -44.77
N TRP A 12 -4.06 -15.16 -45.30
CA TRP A 12 -4.33 -13.94 -44.56
C TRP A 12 -5.41 -14.11 -43.47
N LYS A 13 -6.46 -14.90 -43.74
CA LYS A 13 -7.52 -15.17 -42.76
C LYS A 13 -7.02 -15.77 -41.43
N PRO A 14 -6.26 -16.88 -41.42
CA PRO A 14 -5.74 -17.45 -40.18
C PRO A 14 -4.72 -16.51 -39.52
N VAL A 15 -3.81 -15.90 -40.27
CA VAL A 15 -2.84 -14.93 -39.74
C VAL A 15 -3.52 -13.75 -39.05
N LYS A 16 -4.56 -13.18 -39.67
CA LYS A 16 -5.35 -12.10 -39.07
C LYS A 16 -6.02 -12.55 -37.77
N LYS A 17 -6.58 -13.76 -37.74
CA LYS A 17 -7.22 -14.32 -36.55
C LYS A 17 -6.21 -14.52 -35.40
N ASP A 18 -5.00 -14.96 -35.72
CA ASP A 18 -3.93 -15.15 -34.75
C ASP A 18 -3.43 -13.80 -34.22
N LEU A 19 -3.28 -12.79 -35.08
CA LEU A 19 -2.96 -11.42 -34.68
C LEU A 19 -4.04 -10.82 -33.77
N ASP A 20 -5.32 -10.99 -34.10
CA ASP A 20 -6.44 -10.53 -33.27
C ASP A 20 -6.44 -11.22 -31.89
N LYS A 21 -6.06 -12.50 -31.84
CA LYS A 21 -5.94 -13.25 -30.60
C LYS A 21 -4.78 -12.74 -29.74
N ILE A 22 -3.60 -12.56 -30.35
CA ILE A 22 -2.42 -12.00 -29.68
C ILE A 22 -2.73 -10.62 -29.11
N LEU A 23 -3.35 -9.73 -29.90
CA LEU A 23 -3.73 -8.39 -29.44
C LEU A 23 -4.67 -8.43 -28.22
N LYS A 24 -5.67 -9.32 -28.23
CA LYS A 24 -6.57 -9.51 -27.08
C LYS A 24 -5.84 -10.03 -25.84
N GLU A 25 -4.94 -10.99 -26.02
CA GLU A 25 -4.14 -11.56 -24.93
C GLU A 25 -3.19 -10.51 -24.34
N THR A 26 -2.48 -9.75 -25.17
CA THR A 26 -1.59 -8.66 -24.74
C THR A 26 -2.38 -7.57 -24.00
N THR A 27 -3.54 -7.17 -24.51
CA THR A 27 -4.39 -6.17 -23.85
C THR A 27 -4.89 -6.66 -22.49
N SER A 28 -5.26 -7.94 -22.39
CA SER A 28 -5.68 -8.57 -21.14
C SER A 28 -4.53 -8.63 -20.13
N LEU A 29 -3.32 -9.01 -20.57
CA LEU A 29 -2.12 -9.04 -19.73
C LEU A 29 -1.73 -7.63 -19.23
N ALA A 30 -1.79 -6.62 -20.10
CA ALA A 30 -1.53 -5.23 -19.71
C ALA A 30 -2.50 -4.76 -18.62
N LYS A 31 -3.81 -4.99 -18.80
CA LYS A 31 -4.83 -4.66 -17.79
C LYS A 31 -4.61 -5.39 -16.47
N LYS A 32 -4.23 -6.67 -16.50
CA LYS A 32 -3.87 -7.43 -15.29
C LYS A 32 -2.64 -6.85 -14.61
N GLY A 33 -1.63 -6.45 -15.37
CA GLY A 33 -0.43 -5.79 -14.85
C GLY A 33 -0.75 -4.46 -14.17
N GLU A 34 -1.58 -3.62 -14.80
CA GLU A 34 -2.05 -2.35 -14.22
C GLU A 34 -2.81 -2.57 -12.91
N SER A 35 -3.74 -3.53 -12.88
CA SER A 35 -4.48 -3.87 -11.65
C SER A 35 -3.54 -4.34 -10.54
N TYR A 36 -2.59 -5.21 -10.86
CA TYR A 36 -1.64 -5.74 -9.88
C TYR A 36 -0.73 -4.65 -9.30
N LEU A 37 -0.24 -3.74 -10.14
CA LEU A 37 0.55 -2.59 -9.69
C LEU A 37 -0.26 -1.66 -8.80
N LYS A 38 -1.53 -1.44 -9.14
CA LYS A 38 -2.44 -0.63 -8.31
C LYS A 38 -2.65 -1.27 -6.94
N ASP A 39 -2.93 -2.57 -6.91
CA ASP A 39 -3.13 -3.31 -5.66
C ASP A 39 -1.88 -3.30 -4.77
N ILE A 40 -0.69 -3.47 -5.35
CA ILE A 40 0.58 -3.37 -4.62
C ILE A 40 0.80 -1.96 -4.11
N SER A 41 0.52 -0.94 -4.93
CA SER A 41 0.70 0.46 -4.54
C SER A 41 -0.21 0.82 -3.37
N GLU A 42 -1.48 0.41 -3.41
CA GLU A 42 -2.44 0.61 -2.33
C GLU A 42 -2.03 -0.13 -1.06
N LYS A 43 -1.68 -1.42 -1.14
CA LYS A 43 -1.16 -2.19 0.00
C LYS A 43 0.13 -1.59 0.56
N GLY A 44 1.02 -1.11 -0.31
CA GLY A 44 2.27 -0.46 0.07
C GLY A 44 2.01 0.83 0.84
N LYS A 45 1.09 1.66 0.36
CA LYS A 45 0.65 2.87 1.05
C LYS A 45 0.09 2.57 2.43
N GLU A 46 -0.79 1.57 2.56
CA GLU A 46 -1.36 1.16 3.84
C GLU A 46 -0.28 0.70 4.83
N ASN A 47 0.67 -0.11 4.35
CA ASN A 47 1.79 -0.58 5.17
C ASN A 47 2.70 0.57 5.62
N LEU A 48 2.99 1.55 4.75
CA LEU A 48 3.76 2.73 5.10
C LEU A 48 3.04 3.63 6.11
N GLU A 49 1.72 3.78 5.99
CA GLU A 49 0.92 4.50 6.97
C GLU A 49 0.96 3.81 8.34
N LEU A 50 0.87 2.47 8.39
CA LEU A 50 1.01 1.70 9.62
C LEU A 50 2.41 1.85 10.22
N LEU A 51 3.46 1.73 9.41
CA LEU A 51 4.85 1.90 9.85
C LEU A 51 5.07 3.30 10.43
N SER A 52 4.57 4.34 9.77
CA SER A 52 4.61 5.73 10.24
C SER A 52 3.95 5.89 11.62
N LEU A 53 2.80 5.24 11.84
CA LEU A 53 2.12 5.25 13.14
C LEU A 53 2.92 4.52 14.23
N PHE A 54 3.56 3.38 13.90
CA PHE A 54 4.42 2.67 14.84
C PHE A 54 5.65 3.50 15.23
N LEU A 55 6.33 4.11 14.27
CA LEU A 55 7.49 4.97 14.52
C LEU A 55 7.12 6.19 15.38
N LYS A 56 5.96 6.82 15.12
CA LYS A 56 5.43 7.90 15.95
C LYS A 56 5.20 7.45 17.38
N LYS A 57 4.63 6.27 17.59
CA LYS A 57 4.40 5.68 18.92
C LYS A 57 5.71 5.41 19.65
N GLU A 58 6.72 4.87 18.97
CA GLU A 58 8.03 4.60 19.54
C GLU A 58 8.75 5.89 19.96
N LYS A 59 8.72 6.92 19.10
CA LYS A 59 9.22 8.26 19.44
C LYS A 59 8.55 8.83 20.69
N LEU A 60 7.23 8.66 20.83
CA LEU A 60 6.49 9.13 22.01
C LEU A 60 6.88 8.36 23.28
N TYR A 61 7.10 7.04 23.21
CA TYR A 61 7.60 6.30 24.37
C TYR A 61 9.00 6.72 24.77
N TYR A 62 9.87 6.97 23.80
CA TYR A 62 11.20 7.49 24.07
C TYR A 62 11.14 8.88 24.74
N GLN A 63 10.28 9.78 24.24
CA GLN A 63 10.05 11.08 24.86
C GLN A 63 9.45 10.96 26.27
N LEU A 64 8.50 10.03 26.47
CA LEU A 64 7.93 9.74 27.78
C LEU A 64 9.04 9.31 28.75
N GLY A 65 9.87 8.34 28.34
CA GLY A 65 11.03 7.87 29.11
C GLY A 65 11.95 8.99 29.54
N LYS A 66 12.28 9.92 28.62
CA LYS A 66 13.08 11.12 28.94
C LYS A 66 12.42 11.97 30.01
N VAL A 67 11.14 12.28 29.87
CA VAL A 67 10.42 13.15 30.81
C VAL A 67 10.27 12.49 32.19
N ILE A 68 9.92 11.21 32.24
CA ILE A 68 9.75 10.51 33.53
C ILE A 68 11.08 10.27 34.24
N SER A 69 12.20 10.16 33.50
CA SER A 69 13.54 9.99 34.09
C SER A 69 14.02 11.21 34.88
N THR A 70 13.50 12.41 34.56
CA THR A 70 13.85 13.65 35.25
C THR A 70 12.84 14.02 36.35
N LEU A 71 11.78 13.23 36.51
CA LEU A 71 10.70 13.48 37.47
C LEU A 71 10.66 12.39 38.55
N PRO A 72 10.47 12.75 39.83
CA PRO A 72 10.20 11.77 40.86
C PRO A 72 8.86 11.06 40.59
N ARG A 73 8.81 9.77 40.93
CA ARG A 73 7.72 8.84 40.53
C ARG A 73 6.33 9.28 40.97
N ASN A 74 6.23 9.98 42.10
CA ASN A 74 4.98 10.54 42.62
C ASN A 74 4.39 11.63 41.72
N ARG A 75 5.23 12.38 40.98
CA ARG A 75 4.79 13.49 40.11
C ARG A 75 4.41 13.08 38.70
N TRP A 76 4.62 11.82 38.31
CA TRP A 76 4.34 11.36 36.94
C TRP A 76 2.89 11.57 36.52
N LYS A 77 1.93 11.43 37.45
CA LYS A 77 0.49 11.59 37.16
C LYS A 77 0.04 13.05 37.10
N GLU A 78 0.77 13.94 37.77
CA GLU A 78 0.43 15.36 37.88
C GLU A 78 1.11 16.18 36.78
N ASP A 79 2.20 15.66 36.21
CA ASP A 79 2.94 16.33 35.14
C ASP A 79 2.12 16.42 33.84
N LYS A 80 1.92 17.67 33.39
CA LYS A 80 1.14 17.99 32.19
C LYS A 80 1.75 17.37 30.93
N LYS A 81 3.08 17.34 30.82
CA LYS A 81 3.79 16.85 29.64
C LYS A 81 3.73 15.33 29.55
N VAL A 82 3.84 14.64 30.69
CA VAL A 82 3.60 13.19 30.78
C VAL A 82 2.17 12.85 30.35
N ASN A 83 1.17 13.54 30.89
CA ASN A 83 -0.24 13.30 30.54
C ASN A 83 -0.54 13.57 29.06
N GLU A 84 0.07 14.60 28.48
CA GLU A 84 -0.05 14.89 27.06
C GLU A 84 0.54 13.78 26.19
N ILE A 85 1.76 13.33 26.48
CA ILE A 85 2.42 12.24 25.74
C ILE A 85 1.60 10.94 25.86
N VAL A 86 1.12 10.61 27.06
CA VAL A 86 0.26 9.43 27.29
C VAL A 86 -1.06 9.53 26.50
N SER A 87 -1.67 10.71 26.44
CA SER A 87 -2.87 10.97 25.65
C SER A 87 -2.62 10.74 24.15
N GLN A 88 -1.49 11.23 23.63
CA GLN A 88 -1.10 11.02 22.23
C GLN A 88 -0.84 9.53 21.93
N ILE A 89 -0.19 8.80 22.83
CA ILE A 89 0.01 7.34 22.71
C ILE A 89 -1.34 6.61 22.68
N LYS A 90 -2.31 7.00 23.54
CA LYS A 90 -3.66 6.42 23.54
C LYS A 90 -4.39 6.66 22.22
N LYS A 91 -4.30 7.87 21.65
CA LYS A 91 -4.87 8.20 20.33
C LYS A 91 -4.29 7.33 19.23
N ILE A 92 -2.96 7.19 19.17
CA ILE A 92 -2.30 6.33 18.16
C ILE A 92 -2.71 4.86 18.34
N ASN A 93 -2.77 4.36 19.57
CA ASN A 93 -3.22 2.98 19.83
C ASN A 93 -4.67 2.74 19.38
N HIS A 94 -5.55 3.72 19.53
CA HIS A 94 -6.92 3.63 19.03
C HIS A 94 -6.97 3.56 17.50
N ILE A 95 -6.18 4.40 16.82
CA ILE A 95 -6.07 4.39 15.36
C ILE A 95 -5.50 3.06 14.86
N LEU A 96 -4.43 2.55 15.48
CA LEU A 96 -3.83 1.25 15.14
C LEU A 96 -4.80 0.08 15.36
N LYS A 97 -5.60 0.12 16.44
CA LYS A 97 -6.64 -0.90 16.67
C LYS A 97 -7.73 -0.86 15.60
N LYS A 98 -8.12 0.32 15.13
CA LYS A 98 -9.11 0.48 14.05
C LYS A 98 -8.56 0.01 12.70
N LYS A 99 -7.29 0.29 12.38
CA LYS A 99 -6.66 -0.12 11.11
C LYS A 99 -6.26 -1.60 11.05
N LYS A 100 -6.19 -2.29 12.19
CA LYS A 100 -5.92 -3.75 12.27
C LYS A 100 -7.19 -4.62 12.21
N LYS A 101 -8.37 -4.01 12.36
CA LYS A 101 -9.67 -4.66 12.14
C LYS A 101 -10.03 -4.56 10.67
#